data_AF-Q6LUC5-F1
#
_entry.id   AF-Q6LUC5-F1
#
_cell.length_a   1.000
_cell.length_b   1.000
_cell.length_c   1.000
_cell.angle_alpha   90.00
_cell.angle_beta   90.00
_cell.angle_gamma   90.00
#
_symmetry.space_group_name_H-M   'P 1'
#
loop_
_entity.id
_entity.type
_entity.pdbx_description
1 polymer ?
#
loop_
_entity_poly.entity_id
_entity_poly.type
_entity_poly.pdbx_seq_one_letter_code
_entity_poly.pdbx_strand_id
1 'polypeptide(L)'
;MLFLLSLASYAKEEAHEFLVKVPDLGSCSQYKDTLQFYEQGACSKLIYDFNNKLNFYWGSKENKKESLNVFYEMWINKNNNITLDMPLIKLNLVYLLGQAKWFGYDEISNAELREYTLRYLDSKDAEIVSSAISALSIVGENQDIEFLKGIILTEKKGTAEKALSAAVMILKHHDQVSPFMAGLFPYIKRESLRVKIKSYM
;
A
#
# COMPACT_ATOMS: atom_id res chain seq x y z
N MET A 1 22.32 26.81 1.35
CA MET A 1 20.91 27.28 1.36
C MET A 1 20.27 27.28 -0.03
N LEU A 2 21.00 27.60 -1.11
CA LEU A 2 20.49 27.55 -2.50
C LEU A 2 20.20 26.13 -3.05
N PHE A 3 20.99 25.10 -2.68
CA PHE A 3 20.80 23.72 -3.15
C PHE A 3 19.58 22.98 -2.58
N LEU A 4 19.09 23.38 -1.40
CA LEU A 4 17.90 22.78 -0.80
C LEU A 4 16.62 23.31 -1.45
N LEU A 5 16.64 24.57 -1.89
CA LEU A 5 15.51 25.20 -2.60
C LEU A 5 15.30 24.59 -3.99
N SER A 6 16.38 24.17 -4.67
CA SER A 6 16.28 23.56 -6.00
C SER A 6 15.73 22.13 -6.00
N LEU A 7 16.00 21.35 -4.94
CA LEU A 7 15.50 19.98 -4.82
C LEU A 7 14.01 19.93 -4.48
N ALA A 8 13.55 20.82 -3.60
CA ALA A 8 12.13 20.95 -3.27
C ALA A 8 11.31 21.46 -4.47
N SER A 9 11.83 22.43 -5.24
CA SER A 9 11.15 22.91 -6.44
C SER A 9 11.07 21.83 -7.52
N TYR A 10 12.13 21.04 -7.68
CA TYR A 10 12.18 19.93 -8.63
C TYR A 10 11.20 18.81 -8.28
N ALA A 11 11.18 18.37 -7.01
CA ALA A 11 10.25 17.33 -6.56
C ALA A 11 8.78 17.78 -6.72
N LYS A 12 8.49 19.06 -6.45
CA LYS A 12 7.17 19.64 -6.65
C LYS A 12 6.77 19.67 -8.12
N GLU A 13 7.69 20.03 -9.02
CA GLU A 13 7.46 20.04 -10.47
C GLU A 13 7.23 18.63 -11.00
N GLU A 14 8.07 17.65 -10.64
CA GLU A 14 7.89 16.25 -11.04
C GLU A 14 6.59 15.66 -10.47
N ALA A 15 6.25 15.92 -9.20
CA ALA A 15 4.99 15.50 -8.60
C ALA A 15 3.79 16.11 -9.34
N HIS A 16 3.89 17.39 -9.72
CA HIS A 16 2.88 18.06 -10.51
C HIS A 16 2.75 17.43 -11.91
N GLU A 17 3.86 17.19 -12.61
CA GLU A 17 3.83 16.49 -13.90
C GLU A 17 3.19 15.10 -13.79
N PHE A 18 3.50 14.37 -12.71
CA PHE A 18 2.94 13.05 -12.45
C PHE A 18 1.42 13.11 -12.31
N LEU A 19 0.90 14.14 -11.63
CA LEU A 19 -0.52 14.36 -11.38
C LEU A 19 -1.26 14.95 -12.59
N VAL A 20 -0.59 15.74 -13.44
CA VAL A 20 -1.18 16.38 -14.63
C VAL A 20 -1.18 15.47 -15.86
N LYS A 21 -0.21 14.56 -16.00
CA LYS A 21 -0.11 13.62 -17.14
C LYS A 21 -1.06 12.41 -17.05
N VAL A 22 -2.10 12.49 -16.22
CA VAL A 22 -3.11 11.43 -16.05
C VAL A 22 -4.40 11.87 -16.74
N PRO A 23 -5.07 10.98 -17.49
CA PRO A 23 -6.44 11.26 -17.93
C PRO A 23 -7.31 11.64 -16.74
N ASP A 24 -8.20 12.62 -16.90
CA ASP A 24 -8.98 13.23 -15.82
C ASP A 24 -9.73 12.19 -14.95
N LEU A 25 -9.06 11.75 -13.89
CA LEU A 25 -9.60 10.89 -12.85
C LEU A 25 -10.68 11.62 -12.04
N GLY A 26 -10.85 12.93 -12.22
CA GLY A 26 -11.97 13.70 -11.69
C GLY A 26 -13.32 13.16 -12.14
N SER A 27 -13.41 12.61 -13.37
CA SER A 27 -14.62 11.92 -13.85
C SER A 27 -14.97 10.64 -13.07
N CYS A 28 -13.98 10.03 -12.39
CA CYS A 28 -14.16 8.85 -11.53
C CYS A 28 -14.43 9.21 -10.06
N SER A 29 -14.23 10.47 -9.67
CA SER A 29 -14.39 10.93 -8.28
C SER A 29 -15.81 10.76 -7.73
N GLN A 30 -16.82 10.85 -8.60
CA GLN A 30 -18.24 10.67 -8.27
C GLN A 30 -18.59 9.26 -7.79
N TYR A 31 -17.73 8.27 -8.08
CA TYR A 31 -17.98 6.88 -7.73
C TYR A 31 -17.17 6.42 -6.51
N LYS A 32 -16.33 7.28 -5.92
CA LYS A 32 -15.29 6.93 -4.91
C LYS A 32 -15.81 6.13 -3.69
N ASP A 33 -17.10 6.27 -3.37
CA ASP A 33 -17.75 5.65 -2.21
C ASP A 33 -18.70 4.49 -2.59
N THR A 34 -18.69 4.04 -3.85
CA THR A 34 -19.63 3.03 -4.37
C THR A 34 -18.91 1.78 -4.88
N LEU A 35 -19.49 0.61 -4.62
CA LEU A 35 -19.05 -0.66 -5.22
C LEU A 35 -19.08 -0.64 -6.77
N GLN A 36 -19.86 0.28 -7.37
CA GLN A 36 -19.96 0.49 -8.81
C GLN A 36 -18.70 1.13 -9.44
N PHE A 37 -17.78 1.64 -8.63
CA PHE A 37 -16.52 2.26 -9.07
C PHE A 37 -15.63 1.34 -9.92
N TYR A 38 -15.68 0.04 -9.65
CA TYR A 38 -14.87 -0.97 -10.35
C TYR A 38 -15.65 -1.75 -11.41
N GLU A 39 -16.99 -1.65 -11.42
CA GLU A 39 -17.84 -2.26 -12.44
C GLU A 39 -17.83 -1.48 -13.75
N GLN A 40 -17.54 -0.17 -13.70
CA GLN A 40 -17.26 0.64 -14.89
C GLN A 40 -15.77 0.56 -15.23
N GLY A 41 -15.39 -0.48 -15.99
CA GLY A 41 -13.99 -0.83 -16.31
C GLY A 41 -13.06 0.27 -16.87
N ALA A 42 -13.58 1.46 -17.20
CA ALA A 42 -12.77 2.61 -17.56
C ALA A 42 -12.07 3.25 -16.35
N CYS A 43 -12.75 3.41 -15.21
CA CYS A 43 -12.18 4.06 -14.02
C CYS A 43 -11.14 3.18 -13.33
N SER A 44 -11.43 1.88 -13.18
CA SER A 44 -10.46 0.92 -12.64
C SER A 44 -9.19 0.89 -13.50
N LYS A 45 -9.31 0.86 -14.83
CA LYS A 45 -8.15 0.92 -15.74
C LYS A 45 -7.28 2.15 -15.51
N LEU A 46 -7.88 3.34 -15.40
CA LEU A 46 -7.12 4.58 -15.17
C LEU A 46 -6.35 4.56 -13.86
N ILE A 47 -6.95 4.00 -12.80
CA ILE A 47 -6.32 3.88 -11.48
C ILE A 47 -5.18 2.88 -11.50
N TYR A 48 -5.39 1.73 -12.15
CA TYR A 48 -4.34 0.74 -12.34
C TYR A 48 -3.19 1.29 -13.17
N ASP A 49 -3.47 2.01 -14.24
CA ASP A 49 -2.44 2.67 -15.07
C ASP A 49 -1.64 3.69 -14.24
N PHE A 50 -2.32 4.48 -13.39
CA PHE A 50 -1.64 5.42 -12.48
C PHE A 50 -0.75 4.70 -11.46
N ASN A 51 -1.28 3.67 -10.80
CA ASN A 51 -0.52 2.87 -9.85
C ASN A 51 0.67 2.17 -10.51
N ASN A 52 0.51 1.67 -11.73
CA ASN A 52 1.59 1.08 -12.51
C ASN A 52 2.67 2.11 -12.83
N LYS A 53 2.31 3.33 -13.20
CA LYS A 53 3.27 4.43 -13.39
C LYS A 53 4.04 4.72 -12.10
N LEU A 54 3.36 4.79 -10.95
CA LEU A 54 4.02 5.03 -9.65
C LEU A 54 5.06 3.94 -9.35
N ASN A 55 4.65 2.67 -9.52
CA ASN A 55 5.53 1.52 -9.30
C ASN A 55 6.70 1.47 -10.31
N PHE A 56 6.45 1.82 -11.58
CA PHE A 56 7.49 1.91 -12.59
C PHE A 56 8.50 3.01 -12.26
N TYR A 57 8.02 4.20 -11.89
CA TYR A 57 8.87 5.32 -11.51
C TYR A 57 9.74 4.95 -10.30
N TRP A 58 9.16 4.33 -9.27
CA TRP A 58 9.90 3.76 -8.14
C TRP A 58 10.95 2.74 -8.60
N GLY A 59 10.58 1.78 -9.46
CA GLY A 59 11.47 0.72 -9.93
C GLY A 59 12.63 1.23 -10.80
N SER A 60 12.37 2.21 -11.67
CA SER A 60 13.30 2.71 -12.68
C SER A 60 14.36 3.67 -12.15
N LYS A 61 14.14 4.28 -10.98
CA LYS A 61 15.08 5.25 -10.41
C LYS A 61 16.21 4.54 -9.69
N GLU A 62 17.44 4.82 -10.10
CA GLU A 62 18.65 4.36 -9.43
C GLU A 62 18.74 4.94 -8.01
N ASN A 63 18.49 6.25 -7.89
CA ASN A 63 18.43 6.95 -6.61
C ASN A 63 16.99 6.95 -6.07
N LYS A 64 16.71 6.07 -5.09
CA LYS A 64 15.38 5.98 -4.45
C LYS A 64 14.97 7.27 -3.74
N LYS A 65 15.92 8.12 -3.32
CA LYS A 65 15.63 9.40 -2.66
C LYS A 65 14.79 10.34 -3.53
N GLU A 66 15.07 10.38 -4.83
CA GLU A 66 14.32 11.24 -5.76
C GLU A 66 12.85 10.82 -5.81
N SER A 67 12.59 9.51 -5.92
CA SER A 67 11.23 9.00 -5.91
C SER A 67 10.51 9.29 -4.61
N LEU A 68 11.20 9.16 -3.47
CA LEU A 68 10.62 9.45 -2.17
C LEU A 68 10.26 10.92 -2.00
N ASN A 69 11.10 11.84 -2.48
CA ASN A 69 10.77 13.27 -2.45
C ASN A 69 9.50 13.56 -3.24
N VAL A 70 9.36 12.99 -4.44
CA VAL A 70 8.15 13.14 -5.27
C VAL A 70 6.91 12.55 -4.59
N PHE A 71 7.02 11.33 -4.06
CA PHE A 71 5.92 10.68 -3.36
C PHE A 71 5.53 11.39 -2.06
N TYR A 72 6.51 11.98 -1.36
CA TYR A 72 6.26 12.80 -0.18
C TYR A 72 5.50 14.08 -0.54
N GLU A 73 5.92 14.78 -1.60
CA GLU A 73 5.20 15.94 -2.13
C GLU A 73 3.76 15.59 -2.51
N MET A 74 3.53 14.42 -3.10
CA MET A 74 2.17 13.92 -3.33
C MET A 74 1.42 13.69 -2.01
N TRP A 75 2.05 13.05 -1.01
CA TRP A 75 1.42 12.75 0.28
C TRP A 75 1.04 14.00 1.09
N ILE A 76 1.88 15.03 1.12
CA ILE A 76 1.55 16.26 1.85
C ILE A 76 0.41 17.04 1.17
N ASN A 77 0.29 16.94 -0.16
CA ASN A 77 -0.76 17.59 -0.95
C ASN A 77 -1.99 16.71 -1.19
N LYS A 78 -2.09 15.56 -0.50
CA LYS A 78 -3.10 14.52 -0.75
C LYS A 78 -4.56 14.93 -0.60
N ASN A 79 -4.83 16.03 0.11
CA ASN A 79 -6.18 16.56 0.33
C ASN A 79 -6.57 17.67 -0.67
N ASN A 80 -5.61 18.14 -1.46
CA ASN A 80 -5.80 19.21 -2.44
C ASN A 80 -5.90 18.67 -3.88
N ASN A 81 -5.98 17.34 -4.04
CA ASN A 81 -5.94 16.70 -5.35
C ASN A 81 -6.90 15.49 -5.39
N ILE A 82 -7.82 15.52 -6.36
CA ILE A 82 -8.90 14.53 -6.49
C ILE A 82 -8.39 13.12 -6.84
N THR A 83 -7.27 13.01 -7.55
CA THR A 83 -6.61 11.72 -7.86
C THR A 83 -6.09 11.09 -6.58
N LEU A 84 -5.49 11.92 -5.72
CA LEU A 84 -4.98 11.45 -4.44
C LEU A 84 -6.12 11.11 -3.49
N ASP A 85 -7.33 11.62 -3.65
CA ASP A 85 -8.47 11.19 -2.84
C ASP A 85 -8.92 9.74 -3.04
N MET A 86 -8.44 9.06 -4.08
CA MET A 86 -8.80 7.67 -4.34
C MET A 86 -8.07 6.70 -3.40
N PRO A 87 -8.79 5.82 -2.68
CA PRO A 87 -8.19 4.91 -1.71
C PRO A 87 -7.08 4.03 -2.28
N LEU A 88 -7.27 3.43 -3.45
CA LEU A 88 -6.25 2.57 -4.07
C LEU A 88 -4.96 3.30 -4.42
N ILE A 89 -5.07 4.57 -4.84
CA ILE A 89 -3.90 5.39 -5.16
C ILE A 89 -3.17 5.77 -3.88
N LYS A 90 -3.90 6.26 -2.87
CA LYS A 90 -3.32 6.58 -1.55
C LYS A 90 -2.70 5.35 -0.89
N LEU A 91 -3.31 4.16 -0.97
CA LEU A 91 -2.76 2.93 -0.40
C LEU A 91 -1.48 2.47 -1.13
N ASN A 92 -1.43 2.60 -2.46
CA ASN A 92 -0.20 2.34 -3.22
C ASN A 92 0.89 3.37 -2.86
N LEU A 93 0.52 4.64 -2.69
CA LEU A 93 1.45 5.68 -2.24
C LEU A 93 1.98 5.37 -0.83
N VAL A 94 1.12 4.94 0.10
CA VAL A 94 1.53 4.47 1.43
C VAL A 94 2.52 3.30 1.33
N TYR A 95 2.24 2.31 0.48
CA TYR A 95 3.14 1.17 0.26
C TYR A 95 4.52 1.63 -0.23
N LEU A 96 4.58 2.56 -1.18
CA LEU A 96 5.84 3.09 -1.73
C LEU A 96 6.59 3.95 -0.71
N LEU A 97 5.88 4.79 0.03
CA LEU A 97 6.46 5.63 1.08
C LEU A 97 6.95 4.81 2.27
N GLY A 98 6.24 3.74 2.63
CA GLY A 98 6.69 2.84 3.71
C GLY A 98 8.04 2.17 3.40
N GLN A 99 8.33 1.91 2.12
CA GLN A 99 9.60 1.31 1.70
C GLN A 99 10.79 2.26 1.94
N ALA A 100 10.56 3.56 2.14
CA ALA A 100 11.59 4.55 2.44
C ALA A 100 12.52 4.12 3.59
N LYS A 101 11.95 3.50 4.62
CA LYS A 101 12.67 3.00 5.80
C LYS A 101 13.73 1.96 5.46
N TRP A 102 13.49 1.13 4.45
CA TRP A 102 14.46 0.11 4.02
C TRP A 102 15.73 0.72 3.43
N PHE A 103 15.68 2.00 3.04
CA PHE A 103 16.80 2.75 2.51
C PHE A 103 17.30 3.83 3.48
N GLY A 104 16.84 3.81 4.75
CA GLY A 104 17.29 4.73 5.79
C GLY A 104 16.69 6.14 5.70
N TYR A 105 15.54 6.30 5.05
CA TYR A 105 14.81 7.58 5.02
C TYR A 105 13.66 7.56 6.03
N ASP A 106 13.69 8.50 6.98
CA ASP A 106 12.71 8.63 8.09
C ASP A 106 11.87 9.91 8.01
N GLU A 107 11.79 10.53 6.84
CA GLU A 107 11.12 11.84 6.64
C GLU A 107 9.59 11.78 6.81
N ILE A 108 9.00 10.57 6.84
CA ILE A 108 7.56 10.35 6.96
C ILE A 108 7.24 9.51 8.19
N SER A 109 6.38 10.02 9.05
CA SER A 109 5.88 9.28 10.19
C SER A 109 5.12 8.04 9.74
N ASN A 110 5.63 6.87 10.10
CA ASN A 110 4.97 5.59 9.85
C ASN A 110 3.60 5.49 10.50
N ALA A 111 3.36 6.24 11.59
CA ALA A 111 2.09 6.22 12.30
C ALA A 111 0.93 6.74 11.42
N GLU A 112 1.15 7.82 10.66
CA GLU A 112 0.12 8.37 9.77
C GLU A 112 -0.20 7.41 8.62
N LEU A 113 0.85 6.85 8.02
CA LEU A 113 0.74 5.87 6.94
C LEU A 113 0.01 4.59 7.40
N ARG A 114 0.36 4.10 8.58
CA ARG A 114 -0.26 2.94 9.22
C ARG A 114 -1.72 3.22 9.57
N GLU A 115 -2.03 4.35 10.20
CA GLU A 115 -3.39 4.72 10.57
C GLU A 115 -4.30 4.77 9.33
N TYR A 116 -3.84 5.41 8.25
CA TYR A 116 -4.58 5.43 7.00
C TYR A 116 -4.85 4.03 6.47
N THR A 117 -3.85 3.15 6.51
CA THR A 117 -3.97 1.76 6.03
C THR A 117 -5.01 0.95 6.82
N LEU A 118 -4.98 1.05 8.14
CA LEU A 118 -5.87 0.29 9.03
C LEU A 118 -7.35 0.61 8.78
N ARG A 119 -7.68 1.87 8.44
CA ARG A 119 -9.06 2.30 8.13
C ARG A 119 -9.72 1.55 6.96
N TYR A 120 -8.92 0.91 6.10
CA TYR A 120 -9.42 0.24 4.89
C TYR A 120 -9.39 -1.29 4.96
N LEU A 121 -8.94 -1.89 6.07
CA LEU A 121 -8.92 -3.35 6.22
C LEU A 121 -10.32 -3.97 6.26
N ASP A 122 -11.30 -3.22 6.77
CA ASP A 122 -12.71 -3.65 6.85
C ASP A 122 -13.56 -3.14 5.68
N SER A 123 -12.93 -2.64 4.61
CA SER A 123 -13.65 -2.21 3.42
C SER A 123 -14.47 -3.35 2.80
N LYS A 124 -15.66 -3.02 2.28
CA LYS A 124 -16.47 -3.98 1.50
C LYS A 124 -15.84 -4.29 0.15
N ASP A 125 -14.93 -3.44 -0.30
CA ASP A 125 -14.23 -3.57 -1.57
C ASP A 125 -12.98 -4.44 -1.42
N ALA A 126 -12.95 -5.57 -2.12
CA ALA A 126 -11.87 -6.54 -2.02
C ALA A 126 -10.53 -6.02 -2.57
N GLU A 127 -10.53 -5.11 -3.54
CA GLU A 127 -9.32 -4.52 -4.10
C GLU A 127 -8.71 -3.51 -3.13
N ILE A 128 -9.56 -2.72 -2.47
CA ILE A 128 -9.16 -1.80 -1.40
C ILE A 128 -8.57 -2.60 -0.22
N VAL A 129 -9.25 -3.64 0.27
CA VAL A 129 -8.72 -4.51 1.34
C VAL A 129 -7.39 -5.12 0.91
N SER A 130 -7.30 -5.62 -0.32
CA SER A 130 -6.08 -6.23 -0.88
C SER A 130 -4.92 -5.23 -0.93
N SER A 131 -5.19 -3.96 -1.25
CA SER A 131 -4.19 -2.89 -1.29
C SER A 131 -3.81 -2.43 0.11
N ALA A 132 -4.76 -2.41 1.05
CA ALA A 132 -4.51 -2.10 2.45
C ALA A 132 -3.61 -3.15 3.10
N ILE A 133 -3.85 -4.44 2.86
CA ILE A 133 -2.95 -5.50 3.33
C ILE A 133 -1.53 -5.35 2.76
N SER A 134 -1.42 -5.02 1.47
CA SER A 134 -0.11 -4.75 0.85
C SER A 134 0.61 -3.58 1.51
N ALA A 135 -0.06 -2.45 1.73
CA ALA A 135 0.49 -1.31 2.46
C ALA A 135 0.92 -1.70 3.89
N LEU A 136 0.06 -2.42 4.62
CA LEU A 136 0.31 -2.83 6.00
C LEU A 136 1.52 -3.75 6.13
N SER A 137 1.83 -4.54 5.10
CA SER A 137 3.05 -5.37 5.10
C SER A 137 4.36 -4.58 5.23
N ILE A 138 4.30 -3.28 4.97
CA ILE A 138 5.45 -2.37 4.99
C ILE A 138 5.39 -1.44 6.20
N VAL A 139 4.23 -0.82 6.43
CA VAL A 139 4.06 0.20 7.48
C VAL A 139 3.53 -0.36 8.79
N GLY A 140 3.11 -1.62 8.81
CA GLY A 140 2.55 -2.29 9.97
C GLY A 140 3.58 -2.59 11.06
N GLU A 141 3.06 -2.83 12.25
CA GLU A 141 3.80 -3.14 13.46
C GLU A 141 3.32 -4.47 14.05
N ASN A 142 4.04 -5.03 15.03
CA ASN A 142 3.68 -6.32 15.63
C ASN A 142 2.25 -6.40 16.17
N GLN A 143 1.69 -5.28 16.66
CA GLN A 143 0.31 -5.22 17.13
C GLN A 143 -0.73 -5.42 16.01
N ASP A 144 -0.35 -5.24 14.74
CA ASP A 144 -1.24 -5.44 13.60
C ASP A 144 -1.42 -6.91 13.20
N ILE A 145 -0.60 -7.79 13.76
CA ILE A 145 -0.61 -9.22 13.45
C ILE A 145 -1.93 -9.88 13.81
N GLU A 146 -2.60 -9.46 14.89
CA GLU A 146 -3.90 -10.03 15.25
C GLU A 146 -4.99 -9.66 14.22
N PHE A 147 -4.94 -8.47 13.61
CA PHE A 147 -5.84 -8.12 12.51
C PHE A 147 -5.59 -9.01 11.29
N LEU A 148 -4.32 -9.18 10.91
CA LEU A 148 -3.93 -10.03 9.77
C LEU A 148 -4.32 -11.49 10.01
N LYS A 149 -4.15 -12.00 11.23
CA LYS A 149 -4.60 -13.34 11.64
C LYS A 149 -6.10 -13.49 11.46
N GLY A 150 -6.91 -12.52 11.89
CA GLY A 150 -8.35 -12.50 11.63
C GLY A 150 -8.69 -12.64 10.15
N ILE A 151 -8.01 -11.89 9.28
CA ILE A 151 -8.18 -11.97 7.83
C ILE A 151 -7.76 -13.34 7.28
N ILE A 152 -6.62 -13.89 7.72
CA ILE A 152 -6.13 -15.19 7.26
C ILE A 152 -7.13 -16.31 7.60
N LEU A 153 -7.72 -16.26 8.80
CA LEU A 153 -8.71 -17.22 9.28
C LEU A 153 -10.04 -17.18 8.51
N THR A 154 -10.32 -16.13 7.74
CA THR A 154 -11.47 -16.13 6.81
C THR A 154 -11.27 -17.08 5.63
N GLU A 155 -10.02 -17.44 5.34
CA GLU A 155 -9.61 -18.32 4.23
C GLU A 155 -10.09 -17.86 2.84
N LYS A 156 -10.41 -16.58 2.65
CA LYS A 156 -10.78 -16.02 1.34
C LYS A 156 -9.60 -16.11 0.38
N LYS A 157 -9.77 -16.76 -0.78
CA LYS A 157 -8.71 -16.98 -1.77
C LYS A 157 -8.11 -15.66 -2.25
N GLY A 158 -6.79 -15.58 -2.30
CA GLY A 158 -6.04 -14.38 -2.67
C GLY A 158 -5.84 -13.43 -1.49
N THR A 159 -6.91 -13.09 -0.77
CA THR A 159 -6.84 -12.20 0.41
C THR A 159 -6.07 -12.85 1.57
N ALA A 160 -6.38 -14.10 1.92
CA ALA A 160 -5.72 -14.81 3.02
C ALA A 160 -4.23 -15.04 2.73
N GLU A 161 -3.87 -15.44 1.50
CA GLU A 161 -2.46 -15.59 1.10
C GLU A 161 -1.68 -14.29 1.20
N LYS A 162 -2.32 -13.17 0.85
CA LYS A 162 -1.72 -11.85 0.92
C LYS A 162 -1.55 -11.39 2.37
N ALA A 163 -2.56 -11.60 3.21
CA ALA A 163 -2.49 -11.30 4.65
C ALA A 163 -1.41 -12.14 5.34
N LEU A 164 -1.26 -13.41 4.95
CA LEU A 164 -0.18 -14.27 5.42
C LEU A 164 1.19 -13.71 5.05
N SER A 165 1.38 -13.30 3.79
CA SER A 165 2.63 -12.70 3.33
C SER A 165 2.91 -11.36 4.04
N ALA A 166 1.88 -10.55 4.33
CA ALA A 166 2.03 -9.34 5.12
C ALA A 166 2.47 -9.62 6.56
N ALA A 167 1.86 -10.62 7.21
CA ALA A 167 2.24 -11.03 8.56
C ALA A 167 3.69 -11.51 8.61
N VAL A 168 4.13 -12.30 7.62
CA VAL A 168 5.53 -12.72 7.49
C VAL A 168 6.47 -11.52 7.40
N MET A 169 6.15 -10.52 6.57
CA MET A 169 6.99 -9.33 6.40
C MET A 169 7.18 -8.57 7.72
N ILE A 170 6.10 -8.36 8.48
CA ILE A 170 6.15 -7.68 9.78
C ILE A 170 6.95 -8.52 10.79
N LEU A 171 6.68 -9.82 10.88
CA LEU A 171 7.29 -10.71 11.88
C LEU A 171 8.75 -11.09 11.59
N LYS A 172 9.22 -10.92 10.34
CA LYS A 172 10.56 -11.37 9.92
C LYS A 172 11.67 -10.74 10.77
N HIS A 173 11.48 -9.51 11.22
CA HIS A 173 12.47 -8.78 12.02
C HIS A 173 12.42 -9.13 13.52
N HIS A 174 11.51 -10.01 13.93
CA HIS A 174 11.25 -10.36 15.32
C HIS A 174 11.43 -11.86 15.62
N ASP A 175 11.93 -12.66 14.67
CA ASP A 175 12.06 -14.12 14.79
C ASP A 175 10.76 -14.85 15.20
N GLN A 176 9.62 -14.23 14.89
CA GLN A 176 8.29 -14.68 15.31
C GLN A 176 7.49 -15.38 14.22
N VAL A 177 8.08 -15.57 13.02
CA VAL A 177 7.40 -16.19 11.88
C VAL A 177 6.99 -17.64 12.20
N SER A 178 7.93 -18.53 12.56
CA SER A 178 7.61 -19.95 12.82
C SER A 178 6.61 -20.13 13.99
N PRO A 179 6.77 -19.46 15.14
CA PRO A 179 5.77 -19.50 16.22
C PRO A 179 4.36 -19.06 15.79
N PHE A 180 4.26 -17.97 15.02
CA PHE A 180 2.97 -17.50 14.50
C PHE A 180 2.32 -18.54 13.58
N MET A 181 3.11 -19.15 12.68
CA MET A 181 2.64 -20.16 11.74
C MET A 181 2.16 -21.43 12.46
N ALA A 182 2.92 -21.89 13.46
CA ALA A 182 2.54 -23.03 14.29
C ALA A 182 1.24 -22.76 15.07
N GLY A 183 1.04 -21.53 15.57
CA GLY A 183 -0.20 -21.13 16.24
C GLY A 183 -1.40 -21.03 15.29
N LEU A 184 -1.17 -20.66 14.02
CA LEU A 184 -2.22 -20.53 13.01
C LEU A 184 -2.65 -21.87 12.41
N PHE A 185 -1.69 -22.78 12.18
CA PHE A 185 -1.88 -24.02 11.42
C PHE A 185 -3.06 -24.92 11.86
N PRO A 186 -3.35 -25.11 13.16
CA PRO A 186 -4.47 -25.94 13.62
C PRO A 186 -5.85 -25.43 13.16
N TYR A 187 -5.97 -24.13 12.88
CA TYR A 187 -7.25 -23.50 12.58
C TYR A 187 -7.56 -23.40 11.08
N ILE A 188 -6.59 -23.67 10.21
CA ILE A 188 -6.72 -23.51 8.76
C ILE A 188 -7.23 -24.79 8.12
N LYS A 189 -8.35 -24.71 7.40
CA LYS A 189 -9.02 -25.86 6.78
C LYS A 189 -8.62 -26.06 5.32
N ARG A 190 -8.34 -24.99 4.59
CA ARG A 190 -8.03 -25.02 3.15
C ARG A 190 -6.62 -25.49 2.90
N GLU A 191 -6.51 -26.60 2.15
CA GLU A 191 -5.23 -27.26 1.89
C GLU A 191 -4.19 -26.35 1.22
N SER A 192 -4.59 -25.52 0.25
CA SER A 192 -3.65 -24.61 -0.42
C SER A 192 -2.99 -23.61 0.54
N LEU A 193 -3.71 -23.16 1.56
CA LEU A 193 -3.19 -22.24 2.57
C LEU A 193 -2.35 -22.99 3.62
N ARG A 194 -2.75 -24.22 3.98
CA ARG A 194 -1.96 -25.12 4.85
C ARG A 194 -0.58 -25.39 4.26
N VAL A 195 -0.49 -25.69 2.97
CA VAL A 195 0.79 -25.91 2.26
C VAL A 195 1.69 -24.68 2.37
N LYS A 196 1.13 -23.48 2.16
CA LYS A 196 1.88 -22.22 2.28
C LYS A 196 2.34 -21.94 3.71
N ILE A 197 1.54 -22.26 4.72
CA ILE A 197 1.92 -22.10 6.14
C ILE A 197 3.07 -23.05 6.51
N LYS A 198 3.01 -24.32 6.06
CA LYS A 198 4.06 -25.31 6.33
C LYS A 198 5.44 -24.87 5.81
N SER A 199 5.52 -24.11 4.73
CA SER A 199 6.82 -23.63 4.21
C SER A 199 7.50 -22.57 5.08
N TYR A 200 6.81 -22.06 6.12
CA TYR A 200 7.33 -21.06 7.05
C TYR A 200 7.52 -21.58 8.48
N MET A 201 7.18 -22.85 8.74
CA MET A 201 7.35 -23.52 10.03
C MET A 201 8.74 -24.16 10.12
#